data_AF-A0A2N3DP24-F1
#
_entry.id   AF-A0A2N3DP24-F1
#
_cell.length_a   1.000
_cell.length_b   1.000
_cell.length_c   1.000
_cell.angle_alpha   90.00
_cell.angle_beta   90.00
_cell.angle_gamma   90.00
#
_symmetry.space_group_name_H-M   'P 1'
#
loop_
_entity.id
_entity.type
_entity.pdbx_description
1 polymer ?
#
loop_
_entity_poly.entity_id
_entity_poly.type
_entity_poly.pdbx_seq_one_letter_code
_entity_poly.pdbx_strand_id
1 'polypeptide(L)'
;LKYAAQIELFRTIPGLENAEFARLGGLHRNTFLNSPQVLDRQLRLRAAPHIRFAGQVTGCEGYVESAAIGLVAGMMAAAELAGRDWQPLPATTAMGALLSHITGDADASTFQPMNVNFGLFPPLHDVGKKVRKEAYTNRAKADLASWIAEQQERVPA
;
A
#
# COMPACT_ATOMS: atom_id res chain seq x y z
N LEU A 1 -10.84 13.93 -18.65
CA LEU A 1 -11.85 14.80 -19.32
C LEU A 1 -11.24 16.18 -19.55
N LYS A 2 -11.47 16.80 -20.71
CA LYS A 2 -11.11 18.22 -20.93
C LYS A 2 -11.95 19.11 -20.01
N TYR A 3 -11.45 20.30 -19.69
CA TYR A 3 -12.11 21.21 -18.73
C TYR A 3 -13.54 21.59 -19.15
N ALA A 4 -13.78 21.87 -20.44
CA ALA A 4 -15.13 22.17 -20.95
C ALA A 4 -16.12 21.01 -20.67
N ALA A 5 -15.71 19.77 -20.96
CA ALA A 5 -16.54 18.60 -20.70
C ALA A 5 -16.80 18.36 -19.20
N GLN A 6 -15.86 18.75 -18.31
CA GLN A 6 -16.09 18.68 -16.87
C GLN A 6 -17.14 19.70 -16.43
N ILE A 7 -17.06 20.94 -16.92
CA ILE A 7 -18.03 22.00 -16.62
C ILE A 7 -19.44 21.62 -17.10
N GLU A 8 -19.55 21.17 -18.36
CA GLU A 8 -20.83 20.72 -18.94
C GLU A 8 -21.46 19.62 -18.08
N LEU A 9 -20.66 18.61 -17.72
CA LEU A 9 -21.12 17.50 -16.87
C LEU A 9 -21.51 17.97 -15.46
N PHE A 10 -20.72 18.82 -14.81
CA PHE A 10 -21.03 19.25 -13.45
C PHE A 10 -22.28 20.12 -13.37
N ARG A 11 -22.59 20.89 -14.42
CA ARG A 11 -23.81 21.70 -14.49
C ARG A 11 -25.08 20.87 -14.71
N THR A 12 -24.98 19.59 -15.07
CA THR A 12 -26.16 18.70 -15.09
C THR A 12 -26.57 18.22 -13.70
N ILE A 13 -25.77 18.49 -12.67
CA ILE A 13 -26.07 18.10 -11.29
C ILE A 13 -26.98 19.18 -10.67
N PRO A 14 -28.16 18.82 -10.14
CA PRO A 14 -29.06 19.77 -9.50
C PRO A 14 -28.36 20.57 -8.40
N GLY A 15 -28.50 21.90 -8.45
CA GLY A 15 -27.84 22.85 -7.54
C GLY A 15 -26.46 23.33 -7.98
N LEU A 16 -25.89 22.79 -9.07
CA LEU A 16 -24.62 23.23 -9.66
C LEU A 16 -24.79 23.90 -11.04
N GLU A 17 -26.03 24.18 -11.47
CA GLU A 17 -26.35 24.69 -12.81
C GLU A 17 -25.59 25.99 -13.13
N ASN A 18 -25.47 26.85 -12.11
CA ASN A 18 -24.79 28.15 -12.18
C ASN A 18 -23.47 28.17 -11.41
N ALA A 19 -22.91 27.00 -11.04
CA ALA A 19 -21.67 26.95 -10.27
C ALA A 19 -20.48 27.51 -11.07
N GLU A 20 -19.61 28.23 -10.35
CA GLU A 20 -18.28 28.64 -10.80
C GLU A 20 -17.21 27.76 -10.15
N PHE A 21 -16.37 27.13 -10.96
CA PHE A 21 -15.41 26.14 -10.47
C PHE A 21 -14.02 26.77 -10.27
N ALA A 22 -13.62 26.93 -9.00
CA ALA A 22 -12.29 27.45 -8.65
C ALA A 22 -11.13 26.56 -9.13
N ARG A 23 -11.37 25.24 -9.25
CA ARG A 23 -10.40 24.27 -9.77
C ARG A 23 -11.13 23.08 -10.40
N LEU A 24 -10.68 22.69 -11.59
CA LEU A 24 -11.18 21.50 -12.29
C LEU A 24 -10.20 20.33 -12.13
N GLY A 25 -10.73 19.11 -12.31
CA GLY A 25 -9.95 17.89 -12.22
C GLY A 25 -8.85 17.83 -13.28
N GLY A 26 -7.67 17.35 -12.90
CA GLY A 26 -6.55 17.12 -13.80
C GLY A 26 -6.03 15.70 -13.64
N LEU A 27 -5.42 15.17 -14.71
CA LEU A 27 -4.60 13.96 -14.60
C LEU A 27 -3.19 14.40 -14.22
N HIS A 28 -2.68 13.88 -13.11
CA HIS A 28 -1.29 14.12 -12.70
C HIS A 28 -0.39 12.98 -13.18
N ARG A 29 0.87 13.31 -13.46
CA ARG A 29 1.91 12.29 -13.62
C ARG A 29 2.42 11.92 -12.23
N ASN A 30 2.42 10.63 -11.93
CA ASN A 30 3.09 10.10 -10.74
C ASN A 30 4.46 9.56 -11.14
N THR A 31 5.48 9.95 -10.39
CA THR A 31 6.81 9.34 -10.47
C THR A 31 6.88 8.24 -9.42
N PHE A 32 7.19 7.02 -9.86
CA PHE A 32 7.34 5.86 -9.00
C PHE A 32 8.39 4.91 -9.58
N LEU A 33 8.96 4.06 -8.73
CA LEU A 33 9.92 3.04 -9.10
C LEU A 33 9.18 1.80 -9.65
N ASN A 34 9.81 1.07 -10.56
CA ASN A 34 9.45 -0.32 -10.79
C ASN A 34 9.96 -1.18 -9.63
N SER A 35 9.33 -1.03 -8.46
CA SER A 35 9.81 -1.53 -7.18
C SER A 35 10.07 -3.04 -7.16
N PRO A 36 9.25 -3.92 -7.76
CA PRO A 36 9.54 -5.35 -7.81
C PRO A 36 10.89 -5.67 -8.49
N GLN A 37 11.35 -4.84 -9.43
CA GLN A 37 12.64 -5.02 -10.09
C GLN A 37 13.80 -4.47 -9.27
N VAL A 38 13.63 -3.28 -8.66
CA VAL A 38 14.76 -2.51 -8.11
C VAL A 38 14.89 -2.59 -6.60
N LEU A 39 13.82 -2.91 -5.88
CA LEU A 39 13.81 -2.99 -4.42
C LEU A 39 13.88 -4.45 -3.93
N ASP A 40 14.51 -4.65 -2.78
CA ASP A 40 14.46 -5.91 -2.04
C ASP A 40 13.20 -6.01 -1.16
N ARG A 41 13.05 -7.13 -0.44
CA ARG A 41 11.91 -7.39 0.45
C ARG A 41 11.83 -6.46 1.68
N GLN A 42 12.84 -5.62 1.88
CA GLN A 42 12.91 -4.62 2.95
C GLN A 42 12.93 -3.18 2.39
N LEU A 43 12.46 -2.98 1.15
CA LEU A 43 12.38 -1.69 0.48
C LEU A 43 13.74 -1.01 0.22
N ARG A 44 14.85 -1.75 0.31
CA ARG A 44 16.18 -1.24 -0.02
C ARG A 44 16.43 -1.35 -1.50
N LEU A 45 17.18 -0.40 -2.06
CA LEU A 45 17.64 -0.50 -3.44
C LEU A 45 18.61 -1.67 -3.56
N ARG A 46 18.35 -2.62 -4.45
CA ARG A 46 19.22 -3.80 -4.66
C ARG A 46 20.65 -3.42 -5.01
N ALA A 47 20.82 -2.36 -5.80
CA ALA A 47 22.13 -1.83 -6.20
C ALA A 47 22.82 -0.98 -5.13
N ALA A 48 22.08 -0.51 -4.12
CA ALA A 48 22.62 0.31 -3.03
C ALA A 48 21.84 0.03 -1.73
N PRO A 49 22.14 -1.08 -1.01
CA PRO A 49 21.35 -1.50 0.14
C PRO A 49 21.30 -0.49 1.30
N HIS A 50 22.21 0.49 1.35
CA HIS A 50 22.17 1.58 2.32
C HIS A 50 21.06 2.62 2.03
N ILE A 51 20.35 2.52 0.91
CA ILE A 51 19.23 3.40 0.52
C ILE A 51 17.91 2.63 0.63
N ARG A 52 16.96 3.15 1.41
CA ARG A 52 15.61 2.59 1.57
C ARG A 52 14.55 3.59 1.11
N PHE A 53 13.53 3.11 0.41
CA PHE A 53 12.43 3.93 -0.12
C PHE A 53 11.14 3.72 0.68
N ALA A 54 10.30 4.75 0.74
CA ALA A 54 8.98 4.69 1.35
C ALA A 54 8.00 5.68 0.72
N GLY A 55 6.70 5.46 0.92
CA GLY A 55 5.64 6.31 0.37
C GLY A 55 5.43 6.13 -1.13
N GLN A 56 4.73 7.08 -1.76
CA GLN A 56 4.26 6.96 -3.15
C GLN A 56 5.33 6.56 -4.17
N VAL A 57 6.59 6.96 -3.96
CA VAL A 57 7.70 6.61 -4.86
C VAL A 57 7.93 5.10 -4.96
N THR A 58 7.50 4.32 -3.97
CA THR A 58 7.55 2.85 -3.98
C THR A 58 6.44 2.20 -4.81
N GLY A 59 5.46 2.95 -5.29
CA GLY A 59 4.28 2.41 -5.98
C GLY A 59 3.12 2.05 -5.05
N CYS A 60 3.08 2.56 -3.81
CA CYS A 60 1.83 2.63 -3.07
C CYS A 60 1.02 3.89 -3.46
N GLU A 61 -0.30 3.84 -3.37
CA GLU A 61 -1.17 4.98 -3.65
C GLU A 61 -2.13 5.25 -2.49
N GLY A 62 -2.21 6.51 -2.06
CA GLY A 62 -3.02 6.95 -0.92
C GLY A 62 -2.20 7.39 0.29
N TYR A 63 -2.78 8.26 1.11
CA TYR A 63 -2.12 8.81 2.29
C TYR A 63 -1.88 7.75 3.35
N VAL A 64 -2.85 6.87 3.58
CA VAL A 64 -2.77 5.81 4.59
C VAL A 64 -1.73 4.77 4.17
N GLU A 65 -1.72 4.39 2.90
CA GLU A 65 -0.74 3.48 2.31
C GLU A 65 0.68 4.06 2.40
N SER A 66 0.84 5.34 2.07
CA SER A 66 2.14 6.01 2.16
C SER A 66 2.65 6.06 3.60
N ALA A 67 1.77 6.36 4.56
CA ALA A 67 2.11 6.35 5.98
C ALA A 67 2.46 4.93 6.48
N ALA A 68 1.71 3.90 6.03
CA ALA A 68 1.96 2.52 6.39
C ALA A 68 3.31 2.02 5.87
N ILE A 69 3.63 2.27 4.59
CA ILE A 69 4.95 1.91 4.03
C ILE A 69 6.07 2.71 4.69
N GLY A 70 5.83 3.98 5.03
CA GLY A 70 6.73 4.80 5.85
C GLY A 70 7.03 4.18 7.22
N LEU A 71 5.99 3.77 7.94
CA LEU A 71 6.11 3.10 9.22
C LEU A 71 6.94 1.81 9.10
N VAL A 72 6.59 0.93 8.15
CA VAL A 72 7.27 -0.34 7.94
C VAL A 72 8.75 -0.14 7.57
N ALA A 73 9.05 0.80 6.67
CA ALA A 73 10.42 1.14 6.31
C ALA A 73 11.22 1.66 7.52
N GLY A 74 10.60 2.47 8.38
CA GLY A 74 11.19 2.94 9.63
C GLY A 74 11.48 1.80 10.60
N MET A 75 10.55 0.85 10.76
CA MET A 75 10.75 -0.32 11.62
C MET A 75 11.87 -1.23 11.10
N MET A 76 11.96 -1.43 9.78
CA MET A 76 13.07 -2.17 9.15
C MET A 76 14.41 -1.48 9.41
N ALA A 77 14.48 -0.15 9.23
CA ALA A 77 15.69 0.62 9.49
C ALA A 77 16.10 0.56 10.98
N ALA A 78 15.14 0.66 11.90
CA ALA A 78 15.39 0.53 13.33
C ALA A 78 15.90 -0.87 13.72
N ALA A 79 15.36 -1.93 13.11
CA ALA A 79 15.84 -3.29 13.31
C ALA A 79 17.29 -3.46 12.81
N GLU A 80 17.58 -2.96 11.61
CA GLU A 80 18.91 -2.99 11.00
C GLU A 80 19.95 -2.26 11.84
N LEU A 81 19.64 -1.04 12.32
CA LEU A 81 20.52 -0.27 13.21
C LEU A 81 20.73 -0.92 14.58
N ALA A 82 19.76 -1.70 15.05
CA ALA A 82 19.86 -2.47 16.29
C ALA A 82 20.55 -3.84 16.10
N GLY A 83 21.00 -4.18 14.89
CA GLY A 83 21.58 -5.49 14.58
C GLY A 83 20.60 -6.66 14.72
N ARG A 84 19.29 -6.40 14.57
CA ARG A 84 18.22 -7.40 14.65
C ARG A 84 17.68 -7.74 13.27
N ASP A 85 17.33 -9.00 13.07
CA ASP A 85 16.66 -9.44 11.85
C ASP A 85 15.20 -8.95 11.82
N TRP A 86 14.82 -8.33 10.70
CA TRP A 86 13.44 -7.92 10.45
C TRP A 86 12.53 -9.14 10.24
N GLN A 87 11.39 -9.16 10.93
CA GLN A 87 10.33 -10.13 10.69
C GLN A 87 9.24 -9.51 9.80
N PRO A 88 8.93 -10.09 8.64
CA PRO A 88 7.95 -9.54 7.72
C PRO A 88 6.54 -9.56 8.34
N LEU A 89 5.73 -8.54 8.02
CA LEU A 89 4.31 -8.54 8.34
C LEU A 89 3.61 -9.67 7.57
N PRO A 90 2.56 -10.29 8.14
CA PRO A 90 1.81 -11.32 7.43
C PRO A 90 1.16 -10.75 6.17
N ALA A 91 1.33 -11.43 5.03
CA ALA A 91 0.74 -11.03 3.74
C ALA A 91 -0.81 -11.04 3.76
N THR A 92 -1.41 -11.62 4.78
CA THR A 92 -2.86 -11.59 5.05
C THR A 92 -3.34 -10.27 5.64
N THR A 93 -2.44 -9.38 6.03
CA THR A 93 -2.76 -8.02 6.51
C THR A 93 -2.68 -7.00 5.37
N ALA A 94 -3.36 -5.86 5.51
CA ALA A 94 -3.28 -4.77 4.52
C ALA A 94 -1.84 -4.30 4.27
N MET A 95 -1.05 -4.13 5.34
CA MET A 95 0.34 -3.69 5.26
C MET A 95 1.25 -4.74 4.62
N GLY A 96 1.10 -6.00 5.02
CA GLY A 96 1.86 -7.11 4.45
C GLY A 96 1.53 -7.35 2.98
N ALA A 97 0.24 -7.36 2.62
CA ALA A 97 -0.22 -7.51 1.24
C ALA A 97 0.32 -6.40 0.33
N LEU A 98 0.24 -5.13 0.78
CA LEU A 98 0.77 -3.99 0.04
C LEU A 98 2.30 -4.07 -0.10
N LEU A 99 3.02 -4.46 0.97
CA LEU A 99 4.47 -4.65 0.92
C LEU A 99 4.85 -5.77 -0.06
N SER A 100 4.12 -6.88 -0.04
CA SER A 100 4.28 -8.01 -0.98
C SER A 100 4.12 -7.56 -2.44
N HIS A 101 3.07 -6.80 -2.74
CA HIS A 101 2.84 -6.22 -4.06
C HIS A 101 4.02 -5.35 -4.53
N ILE A 102 4.54 -4.49 -3.64
CA ILE A 102 5.66 -3.58 -3.93
C ILE A 102 6.99 -4.33 -4.15
N THR A 103 7.24 -5.40 -3.39
CA THR A 103 8.60 -5.98 -3.24
C THR A 103 8.81 -7.34 -3.91
N GLY A 104 7.86 -7.82 -4.71
CA GLY A 104 8.15 -8.92 -5.63
C GLY A 104 7.01 -9.86 -5.99
N ASP A 105 5.80 -9.64 -5.48
CA ASP A 105 4.68 -10.55 -5.78
C ASP A 105 3.80 -10.03 -6.94
N ALA A 106 4.05 -8.81 -7.42
CA ALA A 106 3.47 -8.26 -8.64
C ALA A 106 4.31 -8.60 -9.88
N ASP A 107 3.67 -8.78 -11.02
CA ASP A 107 4.37 -8.84 -12.32
C ASP A 107 5.04 -7.49 -12.60
N ALA A 108 6.37 -7.51 -12.63
CA ALA A 108 7.19 -6.34 -12.79
C ALA A 108 7.00 -5.64 -14.14
N SER A 109 6.55 -6.35 -15.18
CA SER A 109 6.31 -5.79 -16.52
C SER A 109 5.04 -4.94 -16.57
N THR A 110 4.09 -5.21 -15.68
CA THR A 110 2.79 -4.50 -15.59
C THR A 110 2.61 -3.77 -14.26
N PHE A 111 3.68 -3.60 -13.49
CA PHE A 111 3.60 -2.98 -12.17
C PHE A 111 3.06 -1.56 -12.27
N GLN A 112 2.02 -1.28 -11.48
CA GLN A 112 1.41 0.04 -11.36
C GLN A 112 1.21 0.37 -9.88
N PRO A 113 1.18 1.68 -9.53
CA PRO A 113 0.82 2.10 -8.19
C PRO A 113 -0.54 1.54 -7.77
N MET A 114 -0.67 1.17 -6.50
CA MET A 114 -1.87 0.48 -6.01
C MET A 114 -2.20 0.92 -4.60
N ASN A 115 -3.48 1.15 -4.34
CA ASN A 115 -4.03 1.29 -2.98
C ASN A 115 -4.41 -0.09 -2.41
N VAL A 116 -4.65 -0.18 -1.11
CA VAL A 116 -5.04 -1.47 -0.54
C VAL A 116 -6.42 -1.89 -1.05
N ASN A 117 -6.49 -3.11 -1.58
CA ASN A 117 -7.74 -3.77 -1.93
C ASN A 117 -7.64 -5.27 -1.64
N PHE A 118 -8.79 -5.95 -1.46
CA PHE A 118 -8.81 -7.39 -1.13
C PHE A 118 -8.23 -8.31 -2.21
N GLY A 119 -7.97 -7.80 -3.43
CA GLY A 119 -7.27 -8.55 -4.47
C GLY A 119 -5.78 -8.76 -4.18
N LEU A 120 -5.19 -7.96 -3.29
CA LEU A 120 -3.79 -8.12 -2.86
C LEU A 120 -3.61 -9.21 -1.79
N PHE A 121 -4.70 -9.64 -1.16
CA PHE A 121 -4.66 -10.55 -0.02
C PHE A 121 -4.62 -12.00 -0.54
N PRO A 122 -3.87 -12.90 0.11
CA PRO A 122 -3.95 -14.33 -0.18
C PRO A 122 -5.41 -14.81 -0.16
N PRO A 123 -5.90 -15.57 -1.15
CA PRO A 123 -7.33 -15.84 -1.28
C PRO A 123 -7.91 -16.60 -0.09
N LEU A 124 -9.20 -16.43 0.16
CA LEU A 124 -10.00 -17.30 1.01
C LEU A 124 -10.82 -18.24 0.14
N HIS A 125 -10.66 -19.55 0.36
CA HIS A 125 -11.46 -20.59 -0.29
C HIS A 125 -12.74 -20.84 0.52
N ASP A 126 -13.81 -21.26 -0.14
CA ASP A 126 -15.06 -21.71 0.48
C ASP A 126 -15.81 -20.68 1.35
N VAL A 127 -15.52 -19.38 1.17
CA VAL A 127 -16.24 -18.29 1.86
C VAL A 127 -17.27 -17.62 0.94
N GLY A 128 -18.52 -17.59 1.39
CA GLY A 128 -19.64 -16.95 0.68
C GLY A 128 -19.44 -15.45 0.44
N LYS A 129 -19.90 -14.95 -0.72
CA LYS A 129 -19.68 -13.56 -1.18
C LYS A 129 -20.07 -12.48 -0.14
N LYS A 130 -21.17 -12.70 0.59
CA LYS A 130 -21.70 -11.74 1.58
C LYS A 130 -20.76 -11.54 2.78
N VAL A 131 -20.10 -12.60 3.23
CA VAL A 131 -19.24 -12.58 4.43
C VAL A 131 -17.75 -12.51 4.11
N ARG A 132 -17.38 -12.57 2.82
CA ARG A 132 -15.98 -12.65 2.38
C ARG A 132 -15.10 -11.50 2.86
N LYS A 133 -15.60 -10.26 2.81
CA LYS A 133 -14.84 -9.07 3.27
C LYS A 133 -14.58 -9.12 4.77
N GLU A 134 -15.58 -9.55 5.54
CA GLU A 134 -15.47 -9.73 6.98
C GLU A 134 -14.49 -10.86 7.31
N ALA A 135 -14.56 -12.00 6.60
CA ALA A 135 -13.63 -13.11 6.78
C ALA A 135 -12.17 -12.70 6.51
N TYR A 136 -11.90 -11.93 5.44
CA TYR A 136 -10.57 -11.37 5.20
C TYR A 136 -10.11 -10.49 6.36
N THR A 137 -11.00 -9.64 6.87
CA THR A 137 -10.69 -8.71 7.96
C THR A 137 -10.41 -9.46 9.26
N ASN A 138 -11.19 -10.49 9.57
CA ASN A 138 -11.02 -11.29 10.78
C ASN A 138 -9.70 -12.07 10.74
N ARG A 139 -9.37 -12.70 9.61
CA ARG A 139 -8.05 -13.34 9.42
C ARG A 139 -6.91 -12.33 9.57
N ALA A 140 -7.01 -11.18 8.91
CA ALA A 140 -5.99 -10.12 9.00
C ALA A 140 -5.77 -9.65 10.45
N LYS A 141 -6.84 -9.46 11.22
CA LYS A 141 -6.75 -9.06 12.64
C LYS A 141 -6.09 -10.13 13.49
N ALA A 142 -6.45 -11.40 13.31
CA ALA A 142 -5.86 -12.51 14.05
C ALA A 142 -4.36 -12.65 13.76
N ASP A 143 -3.98 -12.63 12.48
CA ASP A 143 -2.57 -12.78 12.08
C ASP A 143 -1.72 -11.59 12.52
N LEU A 144 -2.26 -10.36 12.45
CA LEU A 144 -1.58 -9.18 12.96
C LEU A 144 -1.39 -9.25 14.48
N ALA A 145 -2.40 -9.72 15.23
CA ALA A 145 -2.29 -9.86 16.68
C ALA A 145 -1.21 -10.88 17.07
N SER A 146 -1.13 -12.03 16.38
CA SER A 146 -0.05 -13.01 16.57
C SER A 146 1.32 -12.38 16.31
N TRP A 147 1.45 -11.68 15.17
CA TRP A 147 2.70 -11.04 14.80
C TRP A 147 3.16 -10.00 15.84
N ILE A 148 2.24 -9.18 16.37
CA ILE A 148 2.56 -8.19 17.41
C ILE A 148 3.03 -8.86 18.69
N ALA A 149 2.37 -9.94 19.14
CA ALA A 149 2.76 -10.68 20.33
C ALA A 149 4.19 -11.24 20.19
N GLU A 150 4.50 -11.83 19.03
CA GLU A 150 5.84 -12.35 18.72
C GLU A 150 6.93 -11.25 18.69
N GLN A 151 6.58 -10.02 18.30
CA GLN A 151 7.54 -8.91 18.34
C GLN A 151 7.82 -8.43 19.77
N GLN A 152 6.81 -8.40 20.65
CA GLN A 152 6.97 -7.95 22.04
C GLN A 152 7.86 -8.87 22.85
N GLU A 153 7.78 -10.19 22.64
CA GLU A 153 8.67 -11.16 23.29
C GLU A 153 10.14 -10.99 22.91
N ARG A 154 10.42 -10.39 21.74
CA ARG A 154 11.78 -10.19 21.20
C ARG A 154 12.43 -8.87 21.60
N VAL A 155 11.67 -7.94 22.19
CA VAL A 155 12.21 -6.69 22.73
C VAL A 155 12.20 -6.79 24.26
N PRO A 156 13.27 -7.32 24.89
CA PRO A 156 13.37 -7.23 26.34
C PRO A 156 13.38 -5.75 26.73
N ALA A 157 12.60 -5.44 27.77
CA ALA A 157 12.43 -4.09 28.33
C ALA A 157 13.75 -3.45 28.76
#